data_AF-A0A1F2YZM2-F1
#
_entry.id   AF-A0A1F2YZM2-F1
#
_cell.length_a   1.000
_cell.length_b   1.000
_cell.length_c   1.000
_cell.angle_alpha   90.00
_cell.angle_beta   90.00
_cell.angle_gamma   90.00
#
_symmetry.space_group_name_H-M   'P 1'
#
loop_
_entity.id
_entity.type
_entity.pdbx_description
1 polymer ?
#
loop_
_entity_poly.entity_id
_entity_poly.type
_entity_poly.pdbx_seq_one_letter_code
_entity_poly.pdbx_strand_id
1 'polypeptide(L)'
;MKKQKEKQTSVPKEVREDLFANAKAMILSSVGRLPTALVVILLVSMAMAAMTGLVLQFNRTSGHVIEFMPLRLTPTPDSVAIDNRKIQGNWVYQTADYAMVLTFIGDRFEWIIRLADVQEAQFFARGNFRIEGDVMVLGVRTDLGIPVDPSKPWVKFMPMSMRDINTKVTFDGKKIIWDVPASEQKRVIAQSGRIFIGHEDGHIEWTKQ
;
A
#
# COMPACT_ATOMS: atom_id res chain seq x y z
N MET A 1 9.59 51.70 43.14
CA MET A 1 8.87 50.52 42.59
C MET A 1 9.69 49.27 42.87
N LYS A 2 9.10 48.31 43.60
CA LYS A 2 9.74 47.09 44.11
C LYS A 2 9.82 46.03 43.00
N LYS A 3 11.00 45.43 42.78
CA LYS A 3 11.16 44.18 42.00
C LYS A 3 10.88 42.99 42.92
N GLN A 4 9.79 42.27 42.67
CA GLN A 4 9.57 40.93 43.24
C GLN A 4 10.44 39.92 42.48
N LYS A 5 11.34 39.24 43.18
CA LYS A 5 12.00 38.02 42.71
C LYS A 5 11.08 36.85 43.08
N GLU A 6 10.64 36.10 42.07
CA GLU A 6 9.99 34.80 42.25
C GLU A 6 10.94 33.84 42.98
N LYS A 7 10.44 33.25 44.07
CA LYS A 7 11.09 32.12 44.76
C LYS A 7 10.90 30.88 43.89
N GLN A 8 11.97 30.45 43.22
CA GLN A 8 12.07 29.08 42.72
C GLN A 8 12.05 28.12 43.92
N THR A 9 10.94 27.42 44.11
CA THR A 9 10.85 26.30 45.05
C THR A 9 11.58 25.11 44.44
N SER A 10 12.91 25.08 44.56
CA SER A 10 13.68 23.88 44.27
C SER A 10 13.32 22.82 45.30
N VAL A 11 12.65 21.76 44.88
CA VAL A 11 12.54 20.53 45.69
C VAL A 11 13.97 20.10 46.04
N PRO A 12 14.32 19.91 47.32
CA PRO A 12 15.66 19.51 47.73
C PRO A 12 16.07 18.22 47.02
N LYS A 13 17.31 18.16 46.50
CA LYS A 13 17.87 16.96 45.84
C LYS A 13 17.71 15.68 46.67
N GLU A 14 17.73 15.81 48.00
CA GLU A 14 17.55 14.69 48.94
C GLU A 14 16.21 13.97 48.78
N VAL A 15 15.12 14.68 48.45
CA VAL A 15 13.78 14.05 48.26
C VAL A 15 13.70 13.26 46.95
N ARG A 16 14.51 13.64 45.94
CA ARG A 16 14.55 12.95 44.63
C ARG A 16 15.36 11.66 44.70
N GLU A 17 16.46 11.66 45.43
CA GLU A 17 17.27 10.45 45.63
C GLU A 17 16.49 9.40 46.44
N ASP A 18 15.68 9.83 47.41
CA ASP A 18 14.82 8.94 48.21
C ASP A 18 13.72 8.24 47.38
N LEU A 19 13.11 8.94 46.42
CA LEU A 19 12.08 8.34 45.55
C LEU A 19 12.66 7.29 44.59
N PHE A 20 13.87 7.51 44.06
CA PHE A 20 14.55 6.54 43.20
C PHE A 20 15.13 5.37 43.99
N ALA A 21 15.67 5.61 45.18
CA ALA A 21 16.13 4.55 46.07
C ALA A 21 14.97 3.66 46.51
N ASN A 22 13.81 4.26 46.85
CA ASN A 22 12.60 3.53 47.19
C ASN A 22 12.02 2.77 45.99
N ALA A 23 11.98 3.34 44.78
CA ALA A 23 11.55 2.61 43.59
C ALA A 23 12.48 1.43 43.24
N LYS A 24 13.80 1.61 43.40
CA LYS A 24 14.79 0.55 43.17
C LYS A 24 14.67 -0.56 44.23
N ALA A 25 14.44 -0.22 45.49
CA ALA A 25 14.18 -1.17 46.57
C ALA A 25 12.84 -1.90 46.40
N MET A 26 11.81 -1.22 45.88
CA MET A 26 10.51 -1.82 45.58
C MET A 26 10.61 -2.83 44.43
N ILE A 27 11.38 -2.52 43.37
CA ILE A 27 11.65 -3.45 42.26
C ILE A 27 12.52 -4.63 42.72
N LEU A 28 13.58 -4.39 43.51
CA LEU A 28 14.42 -5.47 44.04
C LEU A 28 13.63 -6.40 44.99
N SER A 29 12.74 -5.85 45.82
CA SER A 29 11.90 -6.65 46.73
C SER A 29 10.78 -7.39 46.01
N SER A 30 10.32 -6.92 44.85
CA SER A 30 9.32 -7.62 44.02
C SER A 30 9.90 -8.74 43.16
N VAL A 31 11.13 -8.60 42.65
CA VAL A 31 11.76 -9.65 41.82
C VAL A 31 12.23 -10.84 42.66
N GLY A 32 12.62 -10.63 43.92
CA GLY A 32 13.08 -11.69 44.82
C GLY A 32 11.99 -12.59 45.42
N ARG A 33 10.69 -12.28 45.22
CA ARG A 33 9.56 -13.03 45.78
C ARG A 33 8.58 -13.59 44.74
N LEU A 34 8.86 -13.40 43.46
CA LEU A 34 8.04 -14.00 42.41
C LEU A 34 8.31 -15.51 42.36
N PRO A 35 7.25 -16.36 42.36
CA PRO A 35 7.41 -17.80 42.17
C PRO A 35 8.26 -18.05 40.92
N THR A 36 9.28 -18.91 41.00
CA THR A 36 10.21 -19.18 39.90
C THR A 36 9.49 -19.50 38.58
N ALA A 37 8.32 -20.15 38.66
CA ALA A 37 7.45 -20.43 37.52
C ALA A 37 6.97 -19.17 36.78
N LEU A 38 6.63 -18.09 37.49
CA LEU A 38 6.21 -16.82 36.90
C LEU A 38 7.36 -16.10 36.19
N VAL A 39 8.56 -16.17 36.74
CA VAL A 39 9.77 -15.62 36.10
C VAL A 39 10.09 -16.39 34.81
N VAL A 40 9.96 -17.71 34.84
CA VAL A 40 10.15 -18.56 33.65
C VAL A 40 9.11 -18.24 32.57
N ILE A 41 7.83 -18.10 32.93
CA ILE A 41 6.77 -17.73 31.97
C ILE A 41 7.05 -16.35 31.35
N LEU A 42 7.51 -15.38 32.15
CA LEU A 42 7.88 -14.06 31.66
C LEU A 42 9.06 -14.12 30.67
N LEU A 43 10.11 -14.88 31.00
CA LEU A 43 11.27 -15.02 30.13
C LEU A 43 10.93 -15.77 28.83
N VAL A 44 10.11 -16.83 28.90
CA VAL A 44 9.65 -17.57 27.72
C VAL A 44 8.76 -16.69 26.83
N SER A 45 7.85 -15.91 27.42
CA SER A 45 7.01 -14.99 26.65
C SER A 45 7.80 -13.85 26.01
N MET A 46 8.83 -13.31 26.69
CA MET A 46 9.75 -12.34 26.10
C MET A 46 10.58 -12.96 24.96
N ALA A 47 11.07 -14.19 25.12
CA ALA A 47 11.79 -14.89 24.06
C ALA A 47 10.90 -15.17 22.84
N MET A 48 9.66 -15.60 23.06
CA MET A 48 8.65 -15.78 22.01
C MET A 48 8.33 -14.47 21.30
N ALA A 49 8.18 -13.36 22.03
CA ALA A 49 7.94 -12.05 21.46
C ALA A 49 9.14 -11.55 20.63
N ALA A 50 10.37 -11.76 21.10
CA ALA A 50 11.59 -11.41 20.37
C ALA A 50 11.75 -12.24 19.09
N MET A 51 11.49 -13.56 19.16
CA MET A 51 11.49 -14.43 17.98
C MET A 51 10.40 -14.02 16.98
N THR A 52 9.20 -13.68 17.45
CA THR A 52 8.11 -13.21 16.58
C THR A 52 8.48 -11.87 15.92
N GLY A 53 9.07 -10.95 16.68
CA GLY A 53 9.58 -9.68 16.16
C GLY A 53 10.67 -9.86 15.12
N LEU A 54 11.62 -10.79 15.35
CA LEU A 54 12.67 -11.16 14.40
C LEU A 54 12.11 -11.80 13.14
N VAL A 55 11.17 -12.74 13.24
CA VAL A 55 10.52 -13.36 12.08
C VAL A 55 9.75 -12.33 11.25
N LEU A 56 9.03 -11.41 11.89
CA LEU A 56 8.35 -10.30 11.20
C LEU A 56 9.35 -9.35 10.54
N GLN A 57 10.50 -9.07 11.17
CA GLN A 57 11.54 -8.23 10.60
C GLN A 57 12.23 -8.93 9.42
N PHE A 58 12.56 -10.21 9.54
CA PHE A 58 13.13 -11.01 8.45
C PHE A 58 12.15 -11.18 7.28
N ASN A 59 10.85 -11.33 7.51
CA ASN A 59 9.84 -11.32 6.43
C ASN A 59 9.64 -9.93 5.80
N ARG A 60 10.05 -8.85 6.48
CA ARG A 60 10.08 -7.50 5.89
C ARG A 60 11.36 -7.25 5.10
N THR A 61 12.49 -7.87 5.45
CA THR A 61 13.78 -7.73 4.75
C THR A 61 14.09 -8.83 3.76
N SER A 62 13.39 -9.96 3.77
CA SER A 62 13.37 -10.90 2.64
C SER A 62 12.64 -10.20 1.50
N GLY A 63 13.42 -9.44 0.73
CA GLY A 63 13.00 -9.02 -0.59
C GLY A 63 12.68 -10.28 -1.37
N HIS A 64 11.41 -10.67 -1.38
CA HIS A 64 10.86 -11.30 -2.57
C HIS A 64 11.32 -10.39 -3.70
N VAL A 65 12.27 -10.88 -4.49
CA VAL A 65 12.66 -10.22 -5.72
C VAL A 65 11.37 -10.18 -6.52
N ILE A 66 10.71 -9.01 -6.50
CA ILE A 66 9.58 -8.75 -7.37
C ILE A 66 10.23 -8.83 -8.75
N GLU A 67 10.00 -9.93 -9.45
CA GLU A 67 10.46 -10.10 -10.82
C GLU A 67 9.72 -9.03 -11.64
N PHE A 68 10.37 -7.88 -11.77
CA PHE A 68 9.76 -6.71 -12.41
C PHE A 68 9.55 -7.04 -13.88
N MET A 69 8.34 -6.76 -14.32
CA MET A 69 7.87 -7.20 -15.63
C MET A 69 8.58 -6.47 -16.77
N PRO A 70 8.72 -7.14 -17.93
CA PRO A 70 9.56 -6.64 -19.01
C PRO A 70 8.99 -5.35 -19.58
N LEU A 71 9.87 -4.37 -19.76
CA LEU A 71 9.56 -3.13 -20.48
C LEU A 71 9.43 -3.46 -21.97
N ARG A 72 8.22 -3.32 -22.53
CA ARG A 72 7.90 -3.61 -23.93
C ARG A 72 7.68 -2.37 -24.79
N LEU A 73 7.41 -1.23 -24.15
CA LEU A 73 7.31 0.06 -24.81
C LEU A 73 8.59 0.85 -24.55
N THR A 74 9.13 1.45 -25.59
CA THR A 74 10.28 2.34 -25.49
C THR A 74 9.83 3.67 -24.88
N PRO A 75 10.44 4.10 -23.75
CA PRO A 75 10.19 5.43 -23.20
C PRO A 75 10.54 6.52 -24.21
N THR A 76 9.76 7.59 -24.22
CA THR A 76 10.06 8.75 -25.07
C THR A 76 11.37 9.39 -24.58
N PRO A 77 12.34 9.65 -25.48
CA PRO A 77 13.56 10.39 -25.13
C PRO A 77 13.20 11.72 -24.49
N ASP A 78 13.94 12.10 -23.45
CA ASP A 78 13.74 13.34 -22.68
C ASP A 78 12.36 13.47 -22.00
N SER A 79 11.61 12.37 -21.86
CA SER A 79 10.39 12.36 -21.04
C SER A 79 10.71 12.77 -19.61
N VAL A 80 9.89 13.68 -19.08
CA VAL A 80 10.04 14.14 -17.70
C VAL A 80 9.70 12.98 -16.77
N ALA A 81 10.64 12.63 -15.88
CA ALA A 81 10.44 11.60 -14.88
C ALA A 81 9.19 11.91 -14.04
N ILE A 82 8.26 10.96 -14.00
CA ILE A 82 6.99 11.11 -13.30
C ILE A 82 7.23 10.88 -11.80
N ASP A 83 6.83 11.84 -10.97
CA ASP A 83 6.89 11.69 -9.52
C ASP A 83 5.87 10.65 -9.06
N ASN A 84 6.37 9.51 -8.56
CA ASN A 84 5.58 8.42 -7.99
C ASN A 84 4.66 8.87 -6.84
N ARG A 85 4.81 10.06 -6.26
CA ARG A 85 3.84 10.60 -5.29
C ARG A 85 2.57 11.11 -5.95
N LYS A 86 2.64 11.59 -7.20
CA LYS A 86 1.49 12.14 -7.93
C LYS A 86 0.49 11.06 -8.33
N ILE A 87 0.98 9.86 -8.63
CA ILE A 87 0.16 8.71 -9.02
C ILE A 87 -0.65 8.10 -7.87
N GLN A 88 -0.23 8.32 -6.61
CA GLN A 88 -0.87 7.67 -5.46
C GLN A 88 -2.34 8.10 -5.32
N GLY A 89 -3.19 7.16 -4.91
CA GLY A 89 -4.62 7.36 -4.68
C GLY A 89 -5.51 6.65 -5.71
N ASN A 90 -6.78 7.05 -5.73
CA ASN A 90 -7.81 6.44 -6.57
C ASN A 90 -8.01 7.27 -7.84
N TRP A 91 -8.11 6.57 -8.96
CA TRP A 91 -8.35 7.11 -10.29
C TRP A 91 -9.58 6.45 -10.86
N VAL A 92 -10.49 7.26 -11.38
CA VAL A 92 -11.80 6.79 -11.85
C VAL A 92 -11.98 7.10 -13.32
N TYR A 93 -12.62 6.18 -14.02
CA TYR A 93 -13.08 6.36 -15.39
C TYR A 93 -14.48 5.75 -15.50
N GLN A 94 -15.44 6.47 -16.08
CA GLN A 94 -16.81 6.03 -16.15
C GLN A 94 -17.45 6.39 -17.48
N THR A 95 -18.15 5.42 -18.05
CA THR A 95 -19.01 5.56 -19.24
C THR A 95 -20.41 5.05 -18.92
N ALA A 96 -21.28 4.99 -19.92
CA ALA A 96 -22.59 4.35 -19.80
C ALA A 96 -22.47 2.82 -19.63
N ASP A 97 -21.46 2.21 -20.24
CA ASP A 97 -21.32 0.76 -20.33
C ASP A 97 -20.48 0.15 -19.20
N TYR A 98 -19.61 0.94 -18.57
CA TYR A 98 -18.76 0.46 -17.48
C TYR A 98 -18.22 1.59 -16.60
N ALA A 99 -17.77 1.21 -15.41
CA ALA A 99 -17.01 2.06 -14.51
C ALA A 99 -15.74 1.33 -14.06
N MET A 100 -14.64 2.06 -13.97
CA MET A 100 -13.35 1.55 -13.55
C MET A 100 -12.79 2.38 -12.40
N VAL A 101 -12.17 1.70 -11.46
CA VAL A 101 -11.37 2.31 -10.39
C VAL A 101 -9.99 1.71 -10.45
N LEU A 102 -8.98 2.56 -10.49
CA LEU A 102 -7.58 2.19 -10.43
C LEU A 102 -6.95 2.87 -9.22
N THR A 103 -6.43 2.05 -8.32
CA THR A 103 -5.89 2.48 -7.03
C THR A 103 -4.40 2.20 -7.01
N PHE A 104 -3.60 3.23 -6.69
CA PHE A 104 -2.16 3.09 -6.49
C PHE A 104 -1.77 3.39 -5.05
N ILE A 105 -1.08 2.45 -4.40
CA ILE A 105 -0.57 2.58 -3.03
C ILE A 105 0.84 2.00 -2.95
N GLY A 106 1.82 2.87 -2.70
CA GLY A 106 3.24 2.50 -2.75
C GLY A 106 3.63 2.10 -4.16
N ASP A 107 4.11 0.86 -4.32
CA ASP A 107 4.46 0.22 -5.58
C ASP A 107 3.38 -0.75 -6.07
N ARG A 108 2.19 -0.76 -5.44
CA ARG A 108 1.09 -1.65 -5.77
C ARG A 108 -0.01 -0.94 -6.51
N PHE A 109 -0.70 -1.68 -7.38
CA PHE A 109 -1.94 -1.25 -7.98
C PHE A 109 -3.06 -2.26 -7.73
N GLU A 110 -4.28 -1.74 -7.73
CA GLU A 110 -5.51 -2.51 -7.82
C GLU A 110 -6.40 -1.86 -8.87
N TRP A 111 -6.86 -2.64 -9.84
CA TRP A 111 -7.75 -2.20 -10.89
C TRP A 111 -9.04 -3.00 -10.77
N ILE A 112 -10.16 -2.30 -10.59
CA ILE A 112 -11.50 -2.86 -10.52
C ILE A 112 -12.32 -2.33 -11.69
N ILE A 113 -13.03 -3.22 -12.38
CA ILE A 113 -13.93 -2.92 -13.49
C ILE A 113 -15.32 -3.44 -13.15
N ARG A 114 -16.31 -2.56 -13.26
CA ARG A 114 -17.73 -2.89 -13.18
C ARG A 114 -18.36 -2.69 -14.55
N LEU A 115 -18.89 -3.75 -15.15
CA LEU A 115 -19.63 -3.67 -16.41
C LEU A 115 -21.11 -3.43 -16.10
N ALA A 116 -21.79 -2.59 -16.88
CA ALA A 116 -23.19 -2.25 -16.67
C ALA A 116 -24.13 -3.46 -16.86
N ASP A 117 -23.78 -4.38 -17.77
CA ASP A 117 -24.53 -5.59 -18.09
C ASP A 117 -24.18 -6.80 -17.20
N VAL A 118 -23.19 -6.67 -16.31
CA VAL A 118 -22.81 -7.70 -15.34
C VAL A 118 -23.00 -7.14 -13.92
N GLN A 119 -24.21 -7.27 -13.38
CA GLN A 119 -24.53 -6.69 -12.06
C GLN A 119 -23.98 -7.48 -10.87
N GLU A 120 -23.80 -8.79 -11.04
CA GLU A 120 -23.47 -9.71 -9.94
C GLU A 120 -21.97 -9.79 -9.64
N ALA A 121 -21.11 -9.25 -10.51
CA ALA A 121 -19.68 -9.38 -10.38
C ALA A 121 -18.93 -8.10 -10.77
N GLN A 122 -17.80 -7.88 -10.09
CA GLN A 122 -16.79 -6.91 -10.50
C GLN A 122 -15.53 -7.66 -10.89
N PHE A 123 -14.86 -7.19 -11.92
CA PHE A 123 -13.61 -7.77 -12.38
C PHE A 123 -12.44 -7.05 -11.71
N PHE A 124 -11.39 -7.76 -11.33
CA PHE A 124 -10.23 -7.13 -10.71
C PHE A 124 -8.88 -7.65 -11.20
N ALA A 125 -7.87 -6.79 -11.19
CA ALA A 125 -6.46 -7.18 -11.20
C ALA A 125 -5.71 -6.46 -10.10
N ARG A 126 -4.76 -7.15 -9.48
CA ARG A 126 -3.85 -6.58 -8.47
C ARG A 126 -2.43 -6.87 -8.88
N GLY A 127 -1.52 -6.03 -8.41
CA GLY A 127 -0.15 -6.21 -8.80
C GLY A 127 0.79 -5.13 -8.29
N ASN A 128 1.95 -5.09 -8.92
CA ASN A 128 2.93 -4.04 -8.73
C ASN A 128 2.99 -3.16 -9.97
N PHE A 129 3.42 -1.91 -9.81
CA PHE A 129 3.68 -1.03 -10.95
C PHE A 129 5.06 -0.40 -10.84
N ARG A 130 5.61 -0.03 -11.99
CA ARG A 130 6.78 0.84 -12.09
C ARG A 130 6.62 1.80 -13.26
N ILE A 131 7.35 2.91 -13.20
CA ILE A 131 7.37 3.91 -14.26
C ILE A 131 8.81 4.10 -14.72
N GLU A 132 9.01 4.09 -16.03
CA GLU A 132 10.29 4.32 -16.68
C GLU A 132 10.08 5.37 -17.79
N GLY A 133 10.54 6.60 -17.54
CA GLY A 133 10.18 7.76 -18.36
C GLY A 133 8.67 8.03 -18.33
N ASP A 134 8.04 8.01 -19.51
CA ASP A 134 6.60 8.11 -19.72
C ASP A 134 5.88 6.76 -19.81
N VAL A 135 6.60 5.64 -19.62
CA VAL A 135 6.00 4.29 -19.71
C VAL A 135 5.72 3.75 -18.31
N MET A 136 4.45 3.45 -18.05
CA MET A 136 4.03 2.70 -16.89
C MET A 136 3.87 1.23 -17.22
N VAL A 137 4.43 0.38 -16.36
CA VAL A 137 4.27 -1.08 -16.43
C VAL A 137 3.40 -1.51 -15.27
N LEU A 138 2.22 -2.06 -15.58
CA LEU A 138 1.32 -2.69 -14.63
C LEU A 138 1.52 -4.18 -14.65
N GLY A 139 1.93 -4.70 -13.51
CA GLY A 139 2.30 -6.08 -13.39
C GLY A 139 1.43 -6.95 -12.52
N VAL A 140 0.66 -7.86 -13.15
CA VAL A 140 -0.38 -8.63 -12.49
C VAL A 140 0.21 -9.73 -11.61
N ARG A 141 -0.30 -9.82 -10.37
CA ARG A 141 0.09 -10.80 -9.38
C ARG A 141 -1.13 -11.56 -8.86
N THR A 142 -1.12 -12.88 -9.04
CA THR A 142 -2.21 -13.76 -8.62
C THR A 142 -2.13 -14.13 -7.13
N ASP A 143 -1.00 -13.86 -6.47
CA ASP A 143 -0.76 -14.17 -5.06
C ASP A 143 -1.27 -13.09 -4.09
N LEU A 144 -1.74 -11.95 -4.58
CA LEU A 144 -2.22 -10.82 -3.77
C LEU A 144 -3.67 -10.97 -3.26
N GLY A 145 -4.28 -12.13 -3.45
CA GLY A 145 -5.64 -12.42 -3.00
C GLY A 145 -6.72 -11.62 -3.72
N ILE A 146 -7.95 -11.76 -3.22
CA ILE A 146 -9.16 -11.15 -3.79
C ILE A 146 -9.47 -9.84 -3.04
N PRO A 147 -9.90 -8.76 -3.73
CA PRO A 147 -10.44 -7.58 -3.07
C PRO A 147 -11.61 -7.93 -2.17
N VAL A 148 -11.69 -7.27 -1.01
CA VAL A 148 -12.82 -7.41 -0.08
C VAL A 148 -13.28 -6.01 0.29
N ASP A 149 -14.57 -5.74 0.10
CA ASP A 149 -15.23 -4.56 0.64
C ASP A 149 -16.03 -4.99 1.89
N PRO A 150 -15.56 -4.66 3.11
CA PRO A 150 -16.26 -5.04 4.35
C PRO A 150 -17.68 -4.45 4.43
N SER A 151 -17.94 -3.33 3.76
CA SER A 151 -19.26 -2.70 3.73
C SER A 151 -20.22 -3.36 2.75
N LYS A 152 -19.69 -4.13 1.79
CA LYS A 152 -20.44 -4.83 0.75
C LYS A 152 -19.93 -6.26 0.55
N PRO A 153 -20.03 -7.12 1.57
CA PRO A 153 -19.51 -8.50 1.52
C PRO A 153 -20.20 -9.38 0.48
N TRP A 154 -21.37 -8.97 -0.02
CA TRP A 154 -22.10 -9.67 -1.09
C TRP A 154 -21.56 -9.38 -2.50
N VAL A 155 -20.63 -8.45 -2.66
CA VAL A 155 -20.02 -8.16 -3.97
C VAL A 155 -19.06 -9.28 -4.33
N LYS A 156 -19.32 -9.93 -5.48
CA LYS A 156 -18.43 -10.95 -6.02
C LYS A 156 -17.32 -10.31 -6.85
N PHE A 157 -16.07 -10.61 -6.51
CA PHE A 157 -14.90 -10.20 -7.27
C PHE A 157 -14.36 -11.36 -8.10
N MET A 158 -14.26 -11.16 -9.41
CA MET A 158 -13.76 -12.13 -10.38
C MET A 158 -12.41 -11.65 -10.92
N PRO A 159 -11.37 -12.50 -10.97
CA PRO A 159 -10.08 -12.07 -11.51
C PRO A 159 -10.22 -11.73 -12.99
N MET A 160 -9.65 -10.59 -13.38
CA MET A 160 -9.49 -10.17 -14.76
C MET A 160 -8.56 -11.15 -15.46
N SER A 161 -9.00 -11.67 -16.59
CA SER A 161 -8.11 -12.41 -17.49
C SER A 161 -7.25 -11.38 -18.21
N MET A 162 -6.07 -11.12 -17.67
CA MET A 162 -5.11 -10.22 -18.29
C MET A 162 -3.68 -10.67 -18.04
N ARG A 163 -2.78 -10.25 -18.93
CA ARG A 163 -1.35 -10.23 -18.67
C ARG A 163 -0.96 -8.80 -18.31
N ASP A 164 0.30 -8.61 -17.94
CA ASP A 164 0.92 -7.31 -17.65
C ASP A 164 0.60 -6.29 -18.76
N ILE A 165 0.61 -5.01 -18.46
CA ILE A 165 0.32 -3.99 -19.46
C ILE A 165 1.39 -2.93 -19.38
N ASN A 166 1.88 -2.53 -20.54
CA ASN A 166 2.66 -1.33 -20.69
C ASN A 166 1.76 -0.26 -21.30
N THR A 167 1.76 0.93 -20.70
CA THR A 167 0.98 2.06 -21.18
C THR A 167 1.83 3.31 -21.14
N LYS A 168 1.70 4.18 -22.15
CA LYS A 168 2.27 5.52 -22.05
C LYS A 168 1.35 6.37 -21.19
N VAL A 169 1.95 7.18 -20.33
CA VAL A 169 1.20 7.97 -19.36
C VAL A 169 1.61 9.43 -19.38
N THR A 170 0.60 10.29 -19.41
CA THR A 170 0.77 11.74 -19.29
C THR A 170 -0.03 12.24 -18.09
N PHE A 171 0.54 13.16 -17.32
CA PHE A 171 -0.13 13.77 -16.18
C PHE A 171 -0.58 15.19 -16.54
N ASP A 172 -1.88 15.45 -16.34
CA ASP A 172 -2.47 16.78 -16.50
C ASP A 172 -3.28 17.16 -15.26
N GLY A 173 -2.64 17.79 -14.29
CA GLY A 173 -3.25 18.20 -13.04
C GLY A 173 -3.84 17.03 -12.24
N LYS A 174 -5.17 16.89 -12.28
CA LYS A 174 -5.93 15.81 -11.64
C LYS A 174 -6.27 14.66 -12.60
N LYS A 175 -5.67 14.64 -13.79
CA LYS A 175 -5.85 13.58 -14.77
C LYS A 175 -4.57 12.77 -14.97
N ILE A 176 -4.75 11.48 -15.17
CA ILE A 176 -3.75 10.61 -15.80
C ILE A 176 -4.34 10.18 -17.12
N ILE A 177 -3.63 10.46 -18.19
CA ILE A 177 -3.97 10.01 -19.53
C ILE A 177 -3.18 8.73 -19.78
N TRP A 178 -3.87 7.68 -20.19
CA TRP A 178 -3.26 6.46 -20.69
C TRP A 178 -3.38 6.41 -22.20
N ASP A 179 -2.29 6.07 -22.85
CA ASP A 179 -2.26 5.71 -24.27
C ASP A 179 -1.79 4.27 -24.38
N VAL A 180 -2.76 3.35 -24.47
CA VAL A 180 -2.53 1.90 -24.50
C VAL A 180 -2.49 1.42 -25.95
N PRO A 181 -1.32 1.09 -26.53
CA PRO A 181 -1.26 0.64 -27.92
C PRO A 181 -2.02 -0.68 -28.12
N ALA A 182 -2.53 -0.93 -29.33
CA ALA A 182 -3.34 -2.11 -29.64
C ALA A 182 -2.67 -3.45 -29.28
N SER A 183 -1.33 -3.53 -29.30
CA SER A 183 -0.57 -4.71 -28.85
C SER A 183 -0.73 -5.00 -27.35
N GLU A 184 -0.87 -3.95 -26.55
CA GLU A 184 -1.04 -4.01 -25.10
C GLU A 184 -2.54 -4.13 -24.73
N GLN A 185 -3.45 -3.52 -25.50
CA GLN A 185 -4.91 -3.72 -25.31
C GLN A 185 -5.29 -5.21 -25.39
N LYS A 186 -4.71 -5.95 -26.36
CA LYS A 186 -4.91 -7.40 -26.53
C LYS A 186 -4.44 -8.26 -25.34
N ARG A 187 -3.72 -7.67 -24.38
CA ARG A 187 -3.29 -8.36 -23.14
C ARG A 187 -4.39 -8.37 -22.08
N VAL A 188 -5.44 -7.55 -22.23
CA VAL A 188 -6.69 -7.68 -21.48
C VAL A 188 -7.67 -8.47 -22.34
N ILE A 189 -8.10 -9.62 -21.86
CA ILE A 189 -8.90 -10.56 -22.64
C ILE A 189 -10.26 -10.82 -21.98
N ALA A 190 -11.08 -11.63 -22.67
CA ALA A 190 -12.43 -11.97 -22.25
C ALA A 190 -13.31 -10.72 -22.03
N GLN A 191 -14.26 -10.79 -21.08
CA GLN A 191 -15.22 -9.71 -20.84
C GLN A 191 -14.58 -8.39 -20.41
N SER A 192 -13.45 -8.44 -19.69
CA SER A 192 -12.73 -7.23 -19.26
C SER A 192 -12.09 -6.47 -20.42
N GLY A 193 -11.84 -7.10 -21.56
CA GLY A 193 -11.29 -6.44 -22.76
C GLY A 193 -12.28 -5.46 -23.42
N ARG A 194 -13.57 -5.53 -23.06
CA ARG A 194 -14.61 -4.63 -23.60
C ARG A 194 -14.39 -3.17 -23.25
N ILE A 195 -13.57 -2.86 -22.25
CA ILE A 195 -13.20 -1.48 -21.88
C ILE A 195 -12.45 -0.72 -22.98
N PHE A 196 -11.95 -1.42 -24.01
CA PHE A 196 -11.30 -0.81 -25.17
C PHE A 196 -12.22 -0.64 -26.38
N ILE A 197 -13.48 -1.10 -26.30
CA ILE A 197 -14.47 -0.84 -27.36
C ILE A 197 -14.85 0.64 -27.30
N GLY A 198 -14.70 1.36 -28.42
CA GLY A 198 -14.84 2.82 -28.46
C GLY A 198 -13.60 3.60 -27.99
N HIS A 199 -12.52 2.89 -27.64
CA HIS A 199 -11.20 3.41 -27.31
C HIS A 199 -10.13 2.72 -28.15
N GLU A 200 -10.38 2.59 -29.46
CA GLU A 200 -9.49 1.86 -30.38
C GLU A 200 -8.11 2.54 -30.50
N ASP A 201 -8.04 3.84 -30.27
CA ASP A 201 -6.80 4.61 -30.14
C ASP A 201 -6.05 4.34 -28.82
N GLY A 202 -6.68 3.67 -27.87
CA GLY A 202 -6.13 3.32 -26.56
C GLY A 202 -6.13 4.46 -25.56
N HIS A 203 -6.80 5.56 -25.88
CA HIS A 203 -6.78 6.77 -25.08
C HIS A 203 -7.82 6.72 -23.96
N ILE A 204 -7.37 6.75 -22.70
CA ILE A 204 -8.24 6.72 -21.52
C ILE A 204 -7.82 7.83 -20.55
N GLU A 205 -8.74 8.77 -20.30
CA GLU A 205 -8.53 9.89 -19.36
C GLU A 205 -9.05 9.57 -17.96
N TRP A 206 -8.17 9.11 -17.08
CA TRP A 206 -8.50 8.85 -15.69
C TRP A 206 -8.57 10.13 -14.88
N THR A 207 -9.58 10.26 -14.01
CA THR A 207 -9.73 11.41 -13.11
C THR A 207 -9.42 11.02 -11.67
N LYS A 208 -8.66 11.85 -10.95
CA LYS A 208 -8.37 11.62 -9.53
C LYS A 208 -9.59 11.90 -8.67
N GLN A 209 -9.91 10.96 -7.77
CA GLN A 209 -10.98 11.12 -6.78
C GLN A 209 -10.51 11.90 -5.55
#